data_AF-A0A6A5UI61-F1
#
_entry.id   AF-A0A6A5UI61-F1
#
_cell.length_a   1.000
_cell.length_b   1.000
_cell.length_c   1.000
_cell.angle_alpha   90.00
_cell.angle_beta   90.00
_cell.angle_gamma   90.00
#
_symmetry.space_group_name_H-M   'P 1'
#
loop_
_entity.id
_entity.type
_entity.pdbx_description
1 polymer ?
#
loop_
_entity_poly.entity_id
_entity_poly.type
_entity_poly.pdbx_seq_one_letter_code
_entity_poly.pdbx_strand_id
1 'polypeptide(L)'
;MSRAMASPKKSVLSDPILVFQLMLAAYACYAPWGLNVLDGSVGRMLDIFNADVPVLTGTDVPVKTHFTGFPPLDNWIVFMIVFFWEALNGSHPALVIEGLYFFGQVTALWTLMCLEGNRIGNKGLAVAKVAMWLYIIHNLTIACLAPIYFIFYHQSSPTSRTMGLSTASRSTIMDSIRQMRYVPFSIFLGLMVPFSYNGLPSPDVISHTAQQNGIFITIFWPTWVMLLNSTFAWLDATFCSDTCTDIHDGYMKALRPVYTFAIVIGGFMHIGVVVMSLASLVFPGVFAPGIPELFHPLNLLLPTNPPVHTIGAGIFNFMKRDQWIGYLSM
;
A
#
# COMPACT_ATOMS: atom_id res chain seq x y z
N MET A 1 27.78 22.85 28.74
CA MET A 1 26.57 22.34 28.08
C MET A 1 26.16 23.30 26.97
N SER A 2 26.61 23.05 25.73
CA SER A 2 26.22 23.84 24.57
C SER A 2 24.85 23.35 24.09
N ARG A 3 23.84 24.21 24.18
CA ARG A 3 22.49 23.95 23.67
C ARG A 3 22.56 24.13 22.15
N ALA A 4 22.74 23.04 21.40
CA ALA A 4 22.68 23.09 19.95
C ALA A 4 21.31 23.67 19.53
N MET A 5 21.33 24.87 18.96
CA MET A 5 20.12 25.50 18.41
C MET A 5 19.57 24.59 17.33
N ALA A 6 18.31 24.16 17.49
CA ALA A 6 17.59 23.50 16.42
C ALA A 6 17.62 24.42 15.19
N SER A 7 18.08 23.90 14.04
CA SER A 7 18.00 24.63 12.78
C SER A 7 16.56 25.14 12.61
N PRO A 8 16.37 26.44 12.27
CA PRO A 8 15.04 26.98 12.07
C PRO A 8 14.31 26.13 11.02
N LYS A 9 13.06 25.75 11.32
CA LYS A 9 12.20 25.08 10.34
C LYS A 9 12.09 26.00 9.12
N LYS A 10 12.62 25.55 7.98
CA LYS A 10 12.42 26.25 6.71
C LYS A 10 10.92 26.31 6.42
N SER A 11 10.45 27.46 5.96
CA SER A 11 9.05 27.60 5.53
C SER A 11 8.78 26.62 4.39
N VAL A 12 7.63 25.97 4.41
CA VAL A 12 7.17 25.07 3.33
C VAL A 12 7.24 25.78 1.98
N LEU A 13 6.86 27.06 1.96
CA LEU A 13 6.82 27.87 0.74
C LEU A 13 8.20 28.30 0.23
N SER A 14 9.25 28.12 1.03
CA SER A 14 10.63 28.45 0.65
C SER A 14 11.42 27.27 0.10
N ASP A 15 10.85 26.05 0.16
CA ASP A 15 11.49 24.84 -0.34
C ASP A 15 10.75 24.36 -1.60
N PRO A 16 11.39 24.39 -2.78
CA PRO A 16 10.74 24.01 -4.04
C PRO A 16 10.26 22.56 -4.04
N ILE A 17 10.90 21.65 -3.28
CA ILE A 17 10.46 20.26 -3.15
C ILE A 17 9.14 20.22 -2.39
N LEU A 18 9.01 20.93 -1.28
CA LEU A 18 7.77 20.94 -0.50
C LEU A 18 6.62 21.62 -1.23
N VAL A 19 6.92 22.67 -2.00
CA VAL A 19 5.93 23.33 -2.87
C VAL A 19 5.46 22.39 -3.98
N PHE A 20 6.37 21.63 -4.60
CA PHE A 20 6.01 20.59 -5.56
C PHE A 20 5.12 19.51 -4.92
N GLN A 21 5.45 19.03 -3.73
CA GLN A 21 4.62 18.04 -3.00
C GLN A 21 3.21 18.57 -2.69
N LEU A 22 3.06 19.85 -2.36
CA LEU A 22 1.74 20.46 -2.14
C LEU A 22 0.92 20.55 -3.42
N MET A 23 1.54 20.96 -4.53
CA MET A 23 0.87 20.97 -5.83
C MET A 23 0.45 19.56 -6.24
N LEU A 24 1.34 18.59 -6.01
CA LEU A 24 1.07 17.18 -6.29
C LEU A 24 -0.08 16.69 -5.42
N ALA A 25 -0.11 16.95 -4.11
CA ALA A 25 -1.21 16.58 -3.22
C ALA A 25 -2.57 17.13 -3.68
N ALA A 26 -2.61 18.39 -4.13
CA ALA A 26 -3.83 19.03 -4.62
C ALA A 26 -4.35 18.35 -5.89
N TYR A 27 -3.47 18.04 -6.85
CA TYR A 27 -3.82 17.32 -8.07
C TYR A 27 -4.13 15.84 -7.80
N ALA A 28 -3.47 15.24 -6.82
CA ALA A 28 -3.50 13.83 -6.51
C ALA A 28 -4.83 13.32 -6.00
N CYS A 29 -5.69 14.17 -5.44
CA CYS A 29 -7.07 13.78 -5.14
C CYS A 29 -7.95 13.80 -6.40
N TYR A 30 -7.74 14.79 -7.27
CA TYR A 30 -8.55 14.95 -8.47
C TYR A 30 -8.27 13.86 -9.52
N ALA A 31 -7.01 13.45 -9.69
CA ALA A 31 -6.64 12.50 -10.74
C ALA A 31 -7.22 11.08 -10.55
N PRO A 32 -7.05 10.37 -9.42
CA PRO A 32 -7.67 9.07 -9.21
C PRO A 32 -9.18 9.22 -8.96
N TRP A 33 -9.62 10.01 -7.98
CA TRP A 33 -11.04 10.08 -7.60
C TRP A 33 -11.89 10.94 -8.54
N GLY A 34 -11.46 12.18 -8.80
CA GLY A 34 -12.22 13.11 -9.63
C GLY A 34 -12.47 12.59 -11.05
N LEU A 35 -11.45 12.02 -11.71
CA LEU A 35 -11.62 11.44 -13.04
C LEU A 35 -12.47 10.16 -13.04
N ASN A 36 -12.39 9.33 -11.99
CA ASN A 36 -13.25 8.14 -11.86
C ASN A 36 -14.71 8.48 -11.52
N VAL A 37 -14.96 9.66 -10.94
CA VAL A 37 -16.31 10.21 -10.82
C VAL A 37 -16.79 10.68 -12.19
N LEU A 38 -15.94 11.39 -12.95
CA LEU A 38 -16.30 11.95 -14.26
C LEU A 38 -16.50 10.89 -15.34
N ASP A 39 -15.78 9.77 -15.29
CA ASP A 39 -15.95 8.65 -16.23
C ASP A 39 -17.09 7.68 -15.85
N GLY A 40 -17.76 7.96 -14.73
CA GLY A 40 -18.91 7.22 -14.23
C GLY A 40 -18.58 5.93 -13.49
N SER A 41 -17.31 5.56 -13.30
CA SER A 41 -16.92 4.30 -12.63
C SER A 41 -17.36 4.28 -11.16
N VAL A 42 -17.19 5.40 -10.44
CA VAL A 42 -17.71 5.53 -9.08
C VAL A 42 -19.23 5.45 -9.06
N GLY A 43 -19.91 6.07 -10.03
CA GLY A 43 -21.36 5.98 -10.18
C GLY A 43 -21.84 4.53 -10.33
N ARG A 44 -21.21 3.76 -11.23
CA ARG A 44 -21.52 2.34 -11.44
C ARG A 44 -21.27 1.48 -10.19
N MET A 45 -20.21 1.76 -9.43
CA MET A 45 -20.00 1.09 -8.14
C MET A 45 -21.11 1.44 -7.16
N LEU A 46 -21.52 2.72 -7.08
CA LEU A 46 -22.63 3.16 -6.23
C LEU A 46 -23.98 2.58 -6.66
N ASP A 47 -24.20 2.36 -7.96
CA ASP A 47 -25.43 1.75 -8.49
C ASP A 47 -25.59 0.30 -8.01
N ILE A 48 -24.48 -0.44 -7.79
CA ILE A 48 -24.53 -1.77 -7.19
C ILE A 48 -25.18 -1.71 -5.80
N PHE A 49 -24.87 -0.69 -4.99
CA PHE A 49 -25.48 -0.54 -3.65
C PHE A 49 -26.96 -0.20 -3.69
N ASN A 50 -27.40 0.47 -4.75
CA ASN A 50 -28.78 0.89 -4.90
C ASN A 50 -29.63 -0.17 -5.61
N ALA A 51 -29.03 -1.27 -6.08
CA ALA A 51 -29.74 -2.37 -6.68
C ALA A 51 -30.51 -3.19 -5.63
N ASP A 52 -31.71 -3.66 -5.98
CA ASP A 52 -32.52 -4.52 -5.10
C ASP A 52 -31.79 -5.81 -4.70
N VAL A 53 -30.97 -6.34 -5.61
CA VAL A 53 -30.09 -7.48 -5.39
C VAL A 53 -28.70 -7.14 -5.95
N PRO A 54 -27.77 -6.64 -5.13
CA PRO A 54 -26.41 -6.34 -5.58
C PRO A 54 -25.73 -7.64 -5.98
N VAL A 55 -25.19 -7.72 -7.19
CA VAL A 55 -24.46 -8.90 -7.70
C VAL A 55 -22.99 -8.56 -7.95
N LEU A 56 -22.12 -9.53 -7.69
CA LEU A 56 -20.70 -9.41 -7.99
C LEU A 56 -20.51 -9.29 -9.50
N THR A 57 -19.74 -8.30 -9.92
CA THR A 57 -19.49 -8.04 -11.33
C THR A 57 -18.91 -9.28 -12.02
N GLY A 58 -19.46 -9.60 -13.20
CA GLY A 58 -19.09 -10.79 -13.97
C GLY A 58 -19.71 -12.10 -13.49
N THR A 59 -20.65 -12.08 -12.53
CA THR A 59 -21.30 -13.27 -11.97
C THR A 59 -22.79 -13.03 -11.68
N ASP A 60 -23.52 -14.10 -11.39
CA ASP A 60 -24.91 -14.04 -10.88
C ASP A 60 -24.98 -14.15 -9.34
N VAL A 61 -23.85 -13.99 -8.65
CA VAL A 61 -23.76 -14.21 -7.20
C VAL A 61 -24.00 -12.90 -6.44
N PRO A 62 -24.86 -12.91 -5.41
CA PRO A 62 -25.13 -11.70 -4.64
C PRO A 62 -23.89 -11.26 -3.84
N VAL A 63 -23.70 -9.94 -3.77
CA VAL A 63 -22.75 -9.29 -2.88
C VAL A 63 -23.27 -9.42 -1.46
N LYS A 64 -22.43 -9.89 -0.55
CA LYS A 64 -22.74 -9.88 0.87
C LYS A 64 -22.74 -8.44 1.36
N THR A 65 -23.86 -7.98 1.90
CA THR A 65 -24.05 -6.58 2.33
C THR A 65 -23.95 -6.39 3.84
N HIS A 66 -23.99 -7.47 4.62
CA HIS A 66 -23.95 -7.42 6.08
C HIS A 66 -22.73 -8.19 6.61
N PHE A 67 -21.81 -7.47 7.23
CA PHE A 67 -20.60 -8.04 7.84
C PHE A 67 -20.57 -7.82 9.34
N THR A 68 -20.89 -6.60 9.77
CA THR A 68 -20.79 -6.14 11.15
C THR A 68 -22.15 -5.80 11.75
N GLY A 69 -23.16 -5.54 10.91
CA GLY A 69 -24.48 -5.07 11.33
C GLY A 69 -24.53 -3.56 11.57
N PHE A 70 -23.44 -2.82 11.35
CA PHE A 70 -23.41 -1.36 11.42
C PHE A 70 -23.40 -0.76 10.01
N PRO A 71 -24.53 -0.18 9.53
CA PRO A 71 -24.70 0.14 8.11
C PRO A 71 -23.60 1.03 7.48
N PRO A 72 -23.10 2.10 8.14
CA PRO A 72 -22.04 2.91 7.55
C PRO A 72 -20.74 2.13 7.30
N LEU A 73 -20.41 1.19 8.20
CA LEU A 73 -19.22 0.36 8.06
C LEU A 73 -19.42 -0.75 7.05
N ASP A 74 -20.60 -1.38 7.05
CA ASP A 74 -20.96 -2.40 6.08
C ASP A 74 -20.96 -1.85 4.64
N ASN A 75 -21.48 -0.64 4.42
CA ASN A 75 -21.42 0.03 3.13
C ASN A 75 -19.98 0.29 2.66
N TRP A 76 -19.10 0.73 3.57
CA TRP A 76 -17.68 0.91 3.25
C TRP A 76 -16.99 -0.43 2.93
N ILE A 77 -17.27 -1.49 3.69
CA ILE A 77 -16.74 -2.84 3.43
C ILE A 77 -17.17 -3.32 2.05
N VAL A 78 -18.45 -3.20 1.73
CA VAL A 78 -19.00 -3.60 0.43
C VAL A 78 -18.33 -2.82 -0.71
N PHE A 79 -18.06 -1.52 -0.53
CA PHE A 79 -17.33 -0.73 -1.51
C PHE A 79 -15.94 -1.29 -1.77
N MET A 80 -15.21 -1.60 -0.70
CA MET A 80 -13.89 -2.21 -0.84
C MET A 80 -13.96 -3.60 -1.46
N ILE A 81 -14.98 -4.39 -1.16
CA ILE A 81 -15.17 -5.70 -1.78
C ILE A 81 -15.40 -5.57 -3.29
N VAL A 82 -16.31 -4.71 -3.72
CA VAL A 82 -16.57 -4.49 -5.16
C VAL A 82 -15.32 -3.98 -5.86
N PHE A 83 -14.58 -3.06 -5.22
CA PHE A 83 -13.33 -2.53 -5.77
C PHE A 83 -12.26 -3.62 -5.94
N PHE A 84 -11.95 -4.37 -4.87
CA PHE A 84 -10.92 -5.40 -4.92
C PHE A 84 -11.35 -6.64 -5.71
N TRP A 85 -12.66 -6.93 -5.81
CA TRP A 85 -13.20 -8.01 -6.62
C TRP A 85 -12.75 -7.91 -8.08
N GLU A 86 -12.85 -6.72 -8.67
CA GLU A 86 -12.45 -6.48 -10.07
C GLU A 86 -10.96 -6.75 -10.31
N ALA A 87 -10.13 -6.51 -9.30
CA ALA A 87 -8.68 -6.75 -9.37
C ALA A 87 -8.29 -8.22 -9.12
N LEU A 88 -9.21 -9.05 -8.64
CA LEU A 88 -8.92 -10.42 -8.18
C LEU A 88 -9.69 -11.51 -8.93
N ASN A 89 -10.85 -11.20 -9.52
CA ASN A 89 -11.72 -12.18 -10.17
C ASN A 89 -11.20 -12.69 -11.52
N GLY A 90 -10.14 -12.11 -12.07
CA GLY A 90 -9.53 -12.51 -13.35
C GLY A 90 -10.27 -12.05 -14.61
N SER A 91 -11.43 -11.39 -14.47
CA SER A 91 -12.22 -10.90 -15.61
C SER A 91 -11.54 -9.77 -16.40
N HIS A 92 -10.59 -9.07 -15.77
CA HIS A 92 -9.81 -8.00 -16.38
C HIS A 92 -8.30 -8.31 -16.26
N PRO A 93 -7.71 -9.09 -17.19
CA PRO A 93 -6.33 -9.57 -17.06
C PRO A 93 -5.28 -8.47 -16.89
N ALA A 94 -5.43 -7.33 -17.59
CA ALA A 94 -4.52 -6.19 -17.45
C ALA A 94 -4.60 -5.56 -16.06
N LEU A 95 -5.81 -5.48 -15.48
CA LEU A 95 -6.03 -4.99 -14.13
C LEU A 95 -5.41 -5.93 -13.09
N VAL A 96 -5.47 -7.25 -13.28
CA VAL A 96 -4.81 -8.19 -12.36
C VAL A 96 -3.29 -7.97 -12.34
N ILE A 97 -2.67 -7.82 -13.51
CA ILE A 97 -1.21 -7.58 -13.60
C ILE A 97 -0.84 -6.23 -12.96
N GLU A 98 -1.58 -5.17 -13.27
CA GLU A 98 -1.36 -3.86 -12.64
C GLU A 98 -1.64 -3.91 -11.14
N GLY A 99 -2.62 -4.68 -10.70
CA GLY A 99 -2.92 -4.92 -9.30
C GLY A 99 -1.77 -5.58 -8.55
N LEU A 100 -1.15 -6.61 -9.14
CA LEU A 100 0.04 -7.26 -8.61
C LEU A 100 1.25 -6.33 -8.59
N TYR A 101 1.42 -5.53 -9.65
CA TYR A 101 2.47 -4.52 -9.70
C TYR A 101 2.31 -3.51 -8.56
N PHE A 102 1.15 -2.85 -8.52
CA PHE A 102 0.77 -1.90 -7.49
C PHE A 102 0.97 -2.47 -6.10
N PHE A 103 0.45 -3.68 -5.85
CA PHE A 103 0.60 -4.40 -4.58
C PHE A 103 2.07 -4.56 -4.15
N GLY A 104 2.95 -4.98 -5.06
CA GLY A 104 4.38 -5.12 -4.76
C GLY A 104 5.05 -3.81 -4.37
N GLN A 105 4.69 -2.73 -5.08
CA GLN A 105 5.29 -1.41 -4.90
C GLN A 105 4.80 -0.74 -3.62
N VAL A 106 3.49 -0.82 -3.34
CA VAL A 106 2.95 -0.32 -2.07
C VAL A 106 3.40 -1.16 -0.89
N THR A 107 3.60 -2.48 -1.05
CA THR A 107 4.18 -3.33 0.00
C THR A 107 5.60 -2.90 0.35
N ALA A 108 6.43 -2.60 -0.66
CA ALA A 108 7.77 -2.05 -0.46
C ALA A 108 7.71 -0.69 0.26
N LEU A 109 6.84 0.23 -0.17
CA LEU A 109 6.66 1.52 0.51
C LEU A 109 6.22 1.33 1.97
N TRP A 110 5.17 0.55 2.22
CA TRP A 110 4.61 0.38 3.56
C TRP A 110 5.62 -0.26 4.51
N THR A 111 6.47 -1.16 4.00
CA THR A 111 7.62 -1.69 4.75
C THR A 111 8.55 -0.56 5.21
N LEU A 112 8.89 0.37 4.31
CA LEU A 112 9.73 1.53 4.65
C LEU A 112 9.02 2.52 5.59
N MET A 113 7.71 2.72 5.44
CA MET A 113 6.94 3.55 6.38
C MET A 113 6.92 2.92 7.79
N CYS A 114 6.76 1.60 7.89
CA CYS A 114 6.87 0.87 9.16
C CYS A 114 8.27 0.99 9.75
N LEU A 115 9.31 0.90 8.92
CA LEU A 115 10.69 1.12 9.35
C LEU A 115 10.88 2.50 9.93
N GLU A 116 10.48 3.53 9.19
CA GLU A 116 10.65 4.93 9.57
C GLU A 116 9.89 5.25 10.85
N GLY A 117 8.68 4.73 11.05
CA GLY A 117 7.96 4.95 12.29
C GLY A 117 8.56 4.23 13.50
N ASN A 118 9.28 3.13 13.29
CA ASN A 118 10.00 2.44 14.35
C ASN A 118 11.37 3.04 14.65
N ARG A 119 11.89 3.98 13.84
CA ARG A 119 13.14 4.67 14.14
C ARG A 119 13.02 5.53 15.39
N ILE A 120 14.04 5.45 16.24
CA ILE A 120 14.12 6.17 17.51
C ILE A 120 14.00 7.68 17.31
N GLY A 121 14.66 8.23 16.29
CA GLY A 121 14.61 9.66 15.98
C GLY A 121 13.22 10.18 15.60
N ASN A 122 12.31 9.28 15.20
CA ASN A 122 10.96 9.62 14.77
C ASN A 122 9.91 9.42 15.88
N LYS A 123 10.28 8.81 17.02
CA LYS A 123 9.33 8.54 18.11
C LYS A 123 8.66 9.85 18.58
N GLY A 124 7.33 9.82 18.67
CA GLY A 124 6.51 10.97 19.05
C GLY A 124 6.20 11.97 17.92
N LEU A 125 6.76 11.79 16.72
CA LEU A 125 6.43 12.61 15.55
C LEU A 125 5.22 12.05 14.80
N ALA A 126 4.58 12.91 13.99
CA ALA A 126 3.47 12.49 13.13
C ALA A 126 3.87 11.37 12.17
N VAL A 127 5.11 11.37 11.68
CA VAL A 127 5.66 10.34 10.77
C VAL A 127 5.73 8.95 11.40
N ALA A 128 5.79 8.87 12.74
CA ALA A 128 5.82 7.60 13.48
C ALA A 128 4.44 7.02 13.78
N LYS A 129 3.35 7.73 13.46
CA LYS A 129 1.98 7.20 13.56
C LYS A 129 1.65 6.31 12.37
N VAL A 130 2.40 5.21 12.19
CA VAL A 130 2.35 4.35 11.00
C VAL A 130 0.94 3.83 10.73
N ALA A 131 0.27 3.26 11.73
CA ALA A 131 -1.09 2.73 11.56
C ALA A 131 -2.07 3.78 11.01
N MET A 132 -2.00 5.01 11.51
CA MET A 132 -2.81 6.13 11.01
C MET A 132 -2.52 6.38 9.53
N TRP A 133 -1.25 6.50 9.14
CA TRP A 133 -0.89 6.73 7.73
C TRP A 133 -1.32 5.57 6.83
N LEU A 134 -1.10 4.32 7.25
CA LEU A 134 -1.49 3.15 6.48
C LEU A 134 -3.02 3.10 6.28
N TYR A 135 -3.81 3.41 7.31
CA TYR A 135 -5.27 3.46 7.18
C TYR A 135 -5.75 4.59 6.27
N ILE A 136 -5.19 5.80 6.40
CA ILE A 136 -5.60 6.93 5.56
C ILE A 136 -5.19 6.66 4.10
N ILE A 137 -3.97 6.20 3.84
CA ILE A 137 -3.50 5.84 2.49
C ILE A 137 -4.34 4.70 1.89
N HIS A 138 -4.67 3.68 2.68
CA HIS A 138 -5.51 2.58 2.21
C HIS A 138 -6.91 3.04 1.76
N ASN A 139 -7.46 4.06 2.42
CA ASN A 139 -8.81 4.57 2.11
C ASN A 139 -8.84 5.69 1.06
N LEU A 140 -7.84 6.56 1.04
CA LEU A 140 -7.80 7.72 0.15
C LEU A 140 -6.88 7.55 -1.05
N THR A 141 -6.03 6.53 -1.08
CA THR A 141 -4.95 6.23 -2.03
C THR A 141 -3.57 6.79 -1.69
N ILE A 142 -2.54 6.22 -2.32
CA ILE A 142 -1.14 6.59 -2.12
C ILE A 142 -0.84 7.94 -2.77
N ALA A 143 -1.41 8.24 -3.94
CA ALA A 143 -1.26 9.51 -4.63
C ALA A 143 -1.65 10.68 -3.73
N CYS A 144 -2.82 10.59 -3.09
CA CYS A 144 -3.36 11.67 -2.28
C CYS A 144 -2.46 11.99 -1.07
N LEU A 145 -1.96 10.96 -0.39
CA LEU A 145 -1.40 11.09 0.95
C LEU A 145 0.12 10.92 1.02
N ALA A 146 0.75 10.27 0.05
CA ALA A 146 2.21 10.15 0.01
C ALA A 146 2.91 11.52 -0.05
N PRO A 147 2.49 12.51 -0.88
CA PRO A 147 3.11 13.83 -0.87
C PRO A 147 3.05 14.51 0.51
N ILE A 148 1.91 14.37 1.19
CA ILE A 148 1.71 14.93 2.53
C ILE A 148 2.61 14.21 3.54
N TYR A 149 2.67 12.89 3.49
CA TYR A 149 3.58 12.10 4.31
C TYR A 149 5.03 12.53 4.10
N PHE A 150 5.47 12.71 2.84
CA PHE A 150 6.83 13.14 2.54
C PHE A 150 7.13 14.56 2.97
N ILE A 151 6.16 15.49 2.96
CA ILE A 151 6.33 16.81 3.59
C ILE A 151 6.65 16.65 5.07
N PHE A 152 5.87 15.85 5.81
CA PHE A 152 6.14 15.58 7.21
C PHE A 152 7.48 14.88 7.41
N TYR A 153 7.82 13.92 6.55
CA TYR A 153 9.08 13.18 6.56
C TYR A 153 10.29 14.11 6.37
N HIS A 154 10.29 14.95 5.34
CA HIS A 154 11.37 15.91 5.08
C HIS A 154 11.54 16.91 6.23
N GLN A 155 10.43 17.40 6.80
CA GLN A 155 10.46 18.29 7.95
C GLN A 155 10.91 17.60 9.25
N SER A 156 10.79 16.28 9.34
CA SER A 156 11.18 15.47 10.49
C SER A 156 12.53 14.76 10.32
N SER A 157 13.15 14.85 9.14
CA SER A 157 14.26 13.99 8.71
C SER A 157 15.36 13.84 9.79
N PRO A 158 15.65 12.59 10.23
CA PRO A 158 16.60 12.28 11.28
C PRO A 158 18.05 12.70 11.01
N THR A 159 18.44 12.91 9.75
CA THR A 159 19.80 13.34 9.38
C THR A 159 20.13 14.72 9.98
N SER A 160 19.12 15.52 10.29
CA SER A 160 19.25 16.79 11.01
C SER A 160 19.20 16.67 12.54
N ARG A 161 18.87 15.49 13.08
CA ARG A 161 18.62 15.23 14.51
C ARG A 161 19.43 14.04 15.03
N THR A 162 20.74 14.23 15.14
CA THR A 162 21.68 13.34 15.82
C THR A 162 21.33 13.10 17.31
N MET A 163 20.35 13.82 17.88
CA MET A 163 19.96 13.76 19.29
C MET A 163 19.22 12.47 19.72
N GLY A 164 18.61 11.72 18.78
CA GLY A 164 17.73 10.60 19.14
C GLY A 164 18.44 9.44 19.85
N LEU A 165 19.66 9.10 19.41
CA LEU A 165 20.44 8.01 20.02
C LEU A 165 21.17 8.42 21.30
N SER A 166 21.61 9.67 21.41
CA SER A 166 22.40 10.14 22.56
C SER A 166 21.59 10.29 23.84
N THR A 167 20.26 10.34 23.75
CA THR A 167 19.36 10.65 24.86
C THR A 167 18.37 9.53 25.18
N ALA A 168 18.25 8.52 24.32
CA ALA A 168 17.34 7.38 24.53
C ALA A 168 17.95 6.34 25.47
N SER A 169 17.12 5.75 26.33
CA SER A 169 17.56 4.63 27.17
C SER A 169 17.93 3.41 26.32
N ARG A 170 18.84 2.57 26.82
CA ARG A 170 19.21 1.30 26.18
C ARG A 170 17.98 0.43 25.89
N SER A 171 17.02 0.35 26.81
CA SER A 171 15.76 -0.40 26.63
C SER A 171 14.95 0.13 25.45
N THR A 172 14.77 1.45 25.35
CA THR A 172 14.04 2.10 24.25
C THR A 172 14.68 1.83 22.89
N ILE A 173 16.02 1.74 22.86
CA ILE A 173 16.78 1.42 21.66
C ILE A 173 16.60 -0.05 21.29
N MET A 174 16.71 -0.98 22.25
CA MET A 174 16.50 -2.40 22.00
C MET A 174 15.07 -2.69 21.49
N ASP A 175 14.06 -2.03 22.05
CA ASP A 175 12.68 -2.18 21.58
C ASP A 175 12.51 -1.71 20.13
N SER A 176 13.15 -0.60 19.74
CA SER A 176 13.17 -0.14 18.35
C SER A 176 13.84 -1.15 17.42
N ILE A 177 14.96 -1.74 17.84
CA ILE A 177 15.66 -2.79 17.10
C ILE A 177 14.76 -4.01 16.88
N ARG A 178 14.10 -4.50 17.93
CA ARG A 178 13.16 -5.63 17.85
C ARG A 178 12.00 -5.31 16.90
N GLN A 179 11.38 -4.16 17.07
CA GLN A 179 10.25 -3.75 16.23
C GLN A 179 10.64 -3.64 14.75
N MET A 180 11.84 -3.12 14.41
CA MET A 180 12.30 -3.08 13.02
C MET A 180 12.63 -4.46 12.47
N ARG A 181 13.24 -5.33 13.27
CA ARG A 181 13.62 -6.69 12.88
C ARG A 181 12.42 -7.50 12.37
N TYR A 182 11.27 -7.35 13.00
CA TYR A 182 10.07 -8.13 12.67
C TYR A 182 9.17 -7.51 11.60
N VAL A 183 9.41 -6.26 11.19
CA VAL A 183 8.59 -5.60 10.14
C VAL A 183 8.39 -6.48 8.90
N PRO A 184 9.43 -7.08 8.29
CA PRO A 184 9.27 -7.86 7.06
C PRO A 184 8.37 -9.07 7.26
N PHE A 185 8.54 -9.75 8.39
CA PHE A 185 7.75 -10.94 8.72
C PHE A 185 6.29 -10.59 9.02
N SER A 186 6.07 -9.49 9.73
CA SER A 186 4.73 -8.97 10.00
C SER A 186 4.01 -8.48 8.76
N ILE A 187 4.70 -7.83 7.83
CA ILE A 187 4.14 -7.45 6.51
C ILE A 187 3.81 -8.71 5.71
N PHE A 188 4.72 -9.68 5.65
CA PHE A 188 4.47 -10.92 4.93
C PHE A 188 3.22 -11.66 5.45
N LEU A 189 3.11 -11.86 6.76
CA LEU A 189 1.98 -12.57 7.36
C LEU A 189 0.69 -11.73 7.41
N GLY A 190 0.79 -10.44 7.72
CA GLY A 190 -0.37 -9.56 7.93
C GLY A 190 -0.98 -8.99 6.66
N LEU A 191 -0.23 -9.01 5.54
CA LEU A 191 -0.66 -8.46 4.26
C LEU A 191 -0.53 -9.46 3.12
N MET A 192 0.66 -10.02 2.89
CA MET A 192 0.90 -10.84 1.69
C MET A 192 0.16 -12.18 1.71
N VAL A 193 0.12 -12.85 2.86
CA VAL A 193 -0.62 -14.12 3.00
C VAL A 193 -2.13 -13.93 2.78
N PRO A 194 -2.82 -12.99 3.45
CA PRO A 194 -4.23 -12.69 3.19
C PRO A 194 -4.50 -12.29 1.73
N PHE A 195 -3.64 -11.46 1.14
CA PHE A 195 -3.81 -11.03 -0.24
C PHE A 195 -3.67 -12.21 -1.24
N SER A 196 -2.70 -13.09 -1.00
CA SER A 196 -2.49 -14.30 -1.82
C SER A 196 -3.69 -15.25 -1.76
N TYR A 197 -4.33 -15.37 -0.59
CA TYR A 197 -5.58 -16.13 -0.44
C TYR A 197 -6.70 -15.55 -1.31
N ASN A 198 -6.85 -14.22 -1.36
CA ASN A 198 -7.90 -13.60 -2.18
C ASN A 198 -7.66 -13.70 -3.68
N GLY A 199 -6.41 -13.90 -4.10
CA GLY A 199 -6.04 -14.12 -5.51
C GLY A 199 -6.30 -15.55 -5.99
N LEU A 200 -6.77 -16.46 -5.12
CA LEU A 200 -7.11 -17.82 -5.54
C LEU A 200 -8.35 -17.80 -6.46
N PRO A 201 -8.37 -18.63 -7.53
CA PRO A 201 -9.51 -18.68 -8.44
C PRO A 201 -10.83 -19.01 -7.75
N SER A 202 -11.86 -18.23 -8.05
CA SER A 202 -13.22 -18.46 -7.59
C SER A 202 -14.16 -18.63 -8.77
N PRO A 203 -15.05 -19.65 -8.78
CA PRO A 203 -15.36 -20.58 -7.69
C PRO A 203 -14.47 -21.83 -7.61
N ASP A 204 -13.55 -22.01 -8.56
CA ASP A 204 -12.86 -23.29 -8.77
C ASP A 204 -12.00 -23.77 -7.59
N VAL A 205 -11.34 -22.84 -6.88
CA VAL A 205 -10.48 -23.16 -5.71
C VAL A 205 -11.13 -22.70 -4.41
N ILE A 206 -11.70 -21.49 -4.40
CA ILE A 206 -12.44 -20.93 -3.25
C ILE A 206 -13.82 -20.46 -3.69
N SER A 207 -14.84 -20.63 -2.84
CA SER A 207 -16.18 -20.12 -3.16
C SER A 207 -16.22 -18.59 -3.20
N HIS A 208 -17.16 -18.02 -3.95
CA HIS A 208 -17.34 -16.55 -4.02
C HIS A 208 -17.55 -15.93 -2.63
N THR A 209 -18.31 -16.61 -1.76
CA THR A 209 -18.51 -16.19 -0.37
C THR A 209 -17.20 -16.21 0.44
N ALA A 210 -16.36 -17.23 0.24
CA ALA A 210 -15.07 -17.31 0.91
C ALA A 210 -14.13 -16.19 0.45
N GLN A 211 -14.12 -15.87 -0.85
CA GLN A 211 -13.32 -14.76 -1.39
C GLN A 211 -13.80 -13.40 -0.86
N GLN A 212 -15.11 -13.14 -0.81
CA GLN A 212 -15.65 -11.91 -0.20
C GLN A 212 -15.25 -11.76 1.28
N ASN A 213 -15.32 -12.84 2.06
CA ASN A 213 -14.87 -12.83 3.46
C ASN A 213 -13.33 -12.63 3.57
N GLY A 214 -12.56 -13.21 2.65
CA GLY A 214 -11.11 -13.02 2.57
C GLY A 214 -10.74 -11.55 2.30
N ILE A 215 -11.44 -10.90 1.38
CA ILE A 215 -11.27 -9.46 1.11
C ILE A 215 -11.63 -8.65 2.36
N PHE A 216 -12.75 -8.95 3.03
CA PHE A 216 -13.14 -8.32 4.29
C PHE A 216 -12.06 -8.46 5.39
N ILE A 217 -11.39 -9.61 5.48
CA ILE A 217 -10.27 -9.76 6.43
C ILE A 217 -9.07 -8.90 6.00
N THR A 218 -8.83 -8.80 4.70
CA THR A 218 -7.64 -8.17 4.11
C THR A 218 -7.69 -6.64 4.14
N ILE A 219 -8.86 -6.00 4.06
CA ILE A 219 -8.97 -4.53 4.18
C ILE A 219 -8.50 -4.00 5.56
N PHE A 220 -8.44 -4.87 6.58
CA PHE A 220 -7.89 -4.55 7.90
C PHE A 220 -6.42 -4.93 8.07
N TRP A 221 -5.70 -5.21 6.96
CA TRP A 221 -4.27 -5.57 6.99
C TRP A 221 -3.38 -4.65 7.83
N PRO A 222 -3.58 -3.30 7.93
CA PRO A 222 -2.70 -2.48 8.74
C PRO A 222 -2.74 -2.89 10.21
N THR A 223 -3.91 -3.29 10.72
CA THR A 223 -4.05 -3.81 12.08
C THR A 223 -3.33 -5.14 12.25
N TRP A 224 -3.48 -6.07 11.31
CA TRP A 224 -2.78 -7.36 11.37
C TRP A 224 -1.27 -7.20 11.42
N VAL A 225 -0.71 -6.33 10.56
CA VAL A 225 0.73 -6.06 10.54
C VAL A 225 1.20 -5.45 11.86
N MET A 226 0.49 -4.46 12.41
CA MET A 226 0.88 -3.82 13.67
C MET A 226 0.77 -4.75 14.87
N LEU A 227 -0.29 -5.56 14.93
CA LEU A 227 -0.47 -6.56 15.98
C LEU A 227 0.64 -7.60 15.91
N LEU A 228 0.87 -8.20 14.74
CA LEU A 228 1.94 -9.19 14.55
C LEU A 228 3.31 -8.63 14.90
N ASN A 229 3.64 -7.40 14.46
CA ASN A 229 4.94 -6.78 14.77
C ASN A 229 5.13 -6.57 16.27
N SER A 230 4.09 -6.07 16.93
CA SER A 230 4.11 -5.87 18.38
C SER A 230 4.20 -7.19 19.14
N THR A 231 3.48 -8.21 18.70
CA THR A 231 3.52 -9.55 19.29
C THR A 231 4.89 -10.19 19.13
N PHE A 232 5.49 -10.17 17.94
CA PHE A 232 6.82 -10.75 17.73
C PHE A 232 7.91 -10.00 18.52
N ALA A 233 7.86 -8.67 18.55
CA ALA A 233 8.79 -7.87 19.34
C ALA A 233 8.64 -8.15 20.86
N TRP A 234 7.40 -8.33 21.34
CA TRP A 234 7.13 -8.70 22.73
C TRP A 234 7.61 -10.13 23.06
N LEU A 235 7.39 -11.09 22.17
CA LEU A 235 7.88 -12.46 22.32
C LEU A 235 9.41 -12.50 22.38
N ASP A 236 10.10 -11.78 21.48
CA ASP A 236 11.57 -11.64 21.49
C ASP A 236 12.04 -11.05 22.83
N ALA A 237 11.41 -9.96 23.28
CA ALA A 237 11.76 -9.34 24.57
C ALA A 237 11.54 -10.25 25.79
N THR A 238 10.56 -11.16 25.73
CA THR A 238 10.18 -12.02 26.86
C THR A 238 11.01 -13.29 26.91
N PHE A 239 11.32 -13.89 25.75
CA PHE A 239 11.89 -15.23 25.66
C PHE A 239 13.33 -15.25 25.14
N CYS A 240 13.84 -14.16 24.56
CA CYS A 240 15.20 -14.10 24.04
C CYS A 240 16.04 -13.12 24.86
N SER A 241 17.29 -13.52 25.16
CA SER A 241 18.24 -12.64 25.84
C SER A 241 18.79 -11.59 24.87
N ASP A 242 19.00 -10.38 25.36
CA ASP A 242 19.66 -9.33 24.60
C ASP A 242 21.12 -9.68 24.33
N THR A 243 21.38 -10.27 23.16
CA THR A 243 22.72 -10.64 22.69
C THR A 243 23.49 -9.47 22.09
N CYS A 244 22.84 -8.33 21.91
CA CYS A 244 23.41 -7.15 21.28
C CYS A 244 24.32 -6.38 22.26
N THR A 245 25.63 -6.60 22.19
CA THR A 245 26.63 -5.84 22.96
C THR A 245 26.83 -4.44 22.38
N ASP A 246 26.98 -4.36 21.05
CA ASP A 246 27.08 -3.10 20.29
C ASP A 246 25.73 -2.71 19.67
N ILE A 247 25.15 -1.64 20.21
CA ILE A 247 23.88 -1.06 19.78
C ILE A 247 23.90 -0.66 18.30
N HIS A 248 25.00 -0.11 17.81
CA HIS A 248 25.09 0.36 16.43
C HIS A 248 25.02 -0.82 15.46
N ASP A 249 25.80 -1.87 15.73
CA ASP A 249 25.78 -3.11 14.94
C ASP A 249 24.40 -3.78 14.98
N GLY A 250 23.77 -3.88 16.16
CA GLY A 250 22.42 -4.43 16.29
C GLY A 250 21.37 -3.64 15.50
N TYR A 251 21.49 -2.31 15.49
CA TYR A 251 20.62 -1.43 14.71
C TYR A 251 20.79 -1.66 13.21
N MET A 252 22.03 -1.69 12.70
CA MET A 252 22.31 -1.94 11.28
C MET A 252 21.88 -3.34 10.84
N LYS A 253 22.05 -4.36 11.70
CA LYS A 253 21.58 -5.72 11.46
C LYS A 253 20.06 -5.81 11.37
N ALA A 254 19.32 -5.01 12.15
CA ALA A 254 17.86 -4.94 12.05
C ALA A 254 17.38 -4.22 10.78
N LEU A 255 18.12 -3.24 10.27
CA LEU A 255 17.76 -2.52 9.04
C LEU A 255 17.89 -3.38 7.78
N ARG A 256 18.95 -4.20 7.69
CA ARG A 256 19.26 -4.99 6.50
C ARG A 256 18.08 -5.84 5.99
N PRO A 257 17.42 -6.71 6.79
CA PRO A 257 16.31 -7.52 6.29
C PRO A 257 15.13 -6.67 5.81
N VAL A 258 14.91 -5.49 6.40
CA VAL A 258 13.82 -4.58 6.02
C VAL A 258 14.06 -4.00 4.62
N TYR A 259 15.25 -3.48 4.37
CA TYR A 259 15.61 -2.98 3.04
C TYR A 259 15.69 -4.09 2.00
N THR A 260 16.28 -5.25 2.35
CA THR A 260 16.32 -6.40 1.45
C THR A 260 14.91 -6.83 1.07
N PHE A 261 13.99 -6.94 2.04
CA PHE A 261 12.60 -7.30 1.77
C PHE A 261 11.94 -6.30 0.81
N ALA A 262 12.04 -5.00 1.11
CA ALA A 262 11.44 -3.95 0.27
C ALA A 262 11.99 -3.95 -1.17
N ILE A 263 13.31 -4.07 -1.33
CA ILE A 263 13.97 -4.14 -2.65
C ILE A 263 13.56 -5.41 -3.39
N VAL A 264 13.53 -6.56 -2.72
CA VAL A 264 13.20 -7.84 -3.35
C VAL A 264 11.75 -7.85 -3.81
N ILE A 265 10.78 -7.46 -2.97
CA ILE A 265 9.36 -7.50 -3.37
C ILE A 265 9.05 -6.48 -4.45
N GLY A 266 9.55 -5.24 -4.32
CA GLY A 266 9.36 -4.19 -5.32
C GLY A 266 10.06 -4.55 -6.63
N GLY A 267 11.32 -4.99 -6.57
CA GLY A 267 12.08 -5.40 -7.74
C GLY A 267 11.47 -6.59 -8.46
N PHE A 268 11.06 -7.62 -7.71
CA PHE A 268 10.44 -8.83 -8.28
C PHE A 268 9.17 -8.50 -9.06
N MET A 269 8.24 -7.74 -8.46
CA MET A 269 6.99 -7.37 -9.13
C MET A 269 7.22 -6.43 -10.32
N HIS A 270 8.16 -5.48 -10.21
CA HIS A 270 8.51 -4.59 -11.31
C HIS A 270 9.08 -5.34 -12.51
N ILE A 271 10.08 -6.20 -12.26
CA ILE A 271 10.69 -7.04 -13.30
C ILE A 271 9.63 -7.95 -13.93
N GLY A 272 8.77 -8.57 -13.11
CA GLY A 272 7.69 -9.42 -13.60
C GLY A 272 6.78 -8.71 -14.60
N VAL A 273 6.29 -7.52 -14.25
CA VAL A 273 5.38 -6.74 -15.11
C VAL A 273 6.08 -6.26 -16.39
N VAL A 274 7.32 -5.77 -16.28
CA VAL A 274 8.10 -5.35 -17.45
C VAL A 274 8.37 -6.52 -18.39
N VAL A 275 8.76 -7.69 -17.85
CA VAL A 275 9.00 -8.90 -18.64
C VAL A 275 7.71 -9.37 -19.33
N MET A 276 6.58 -9.40 -18.61
CA MET A 276 5.28 -9.77 -19.18
C MET A 276 4.86 -8.82 -20.30
N SER A 277 5.06 -7.52 -20.10
CA SER A 277 4.73 -6.49 -21.10
C SER A 277 5.62 -6.56 -22.34
N LEU A 278 6.94 -6.76 -22.17
CA LEU A 278 7.86 -6.93 -23.29
C LEU A 278 7.63 -8.26 -24.03
N ALA A 279 7.29 -9.34 -23.30
CA ALA A 279 6.96 -10.61 -23.91
C ALA A 279 5.72 -10.49 -24.82
N SER A 280 4.75 -9.63 -24.47
CA SER A 280 3.57 -9.35 -25.31
C SER A 280 3.93 -8.81 -26.70
N LEU A 281 5.06 -8.10 -26.80
CA LEU A 281 5.61 -7.56 -28.05
C LEU A 281 6.48 -8.56 -28.81
N VAL A 282 7.40 -9.21 -28.11
CA VAL A 282 8.44 -10.05 -28.73
C VAL A 282 7.92 -11.45 -29.04
N PHE A 283 7.03 -11.97 -28.21
CA PHE A 283 6.48 -13.33 -28.30
C PHE A 283 4.94 -13.35 -28.22
N PRO A 284 4.22 -12.60 -29.09
CA PRO A 284 2.77 -12.48 -29.01
C PRO A 284 2.04 -13.83 -29.14
N GLY A 285 2.64 -14.80 -29.84
CA GLY A 285 2.06 -16.15 -30.01
C GLY A 285 2.03 -17.02 -28.73
N VAL A 286 2.69 -16.61 -27.65
CA VAL A 286 2.62 -17.30 -26.34
C VAL A 286 1.33 -16.95 -25.59
N PHE A 287 0.66 -15.86 -25.98
CA PHE A 287 -0.52 -15.35 -25.31
C PHE A 287 -1.80 -15.73 -26.06
N ALA A 288 -2.91 -15.83 -25.33
CA ALA A 288 -4.23 -15.98 -25.93
C ALA A 288 -4.57 -14.74 -26.78
N PRO A 289 -5.46 -14.87 -27.79
CA PRO A 289 -5.88 -13.74 -28.62
C PRO A 289 -6.38 -12.55 -27.79
N GLY A 290 -5.98 -11.33 -28.18
CA GLY A 290 -6.33 -10.08 -27.49
C GLY A 290 -5.44 -9.72 -26.28
N ILE A 291 -4.80 -10.69 -25.63
CA ILE A 291 -3.91 -10.43 -24.48
C ILE A 291 -2.65 -9.63 -24.87
N PRO A 292 -1.98 -9.88 -26.01
CA PRO A 292 -0.80 -9.08 -26.40
C PRO A 292 -1.05 -7.57 -26.44
N GLU A 293 -2.23 -7.16 -26.91
CA GLU A 293 -2.65 -5.76 -26.98
C GLU A 293 -2.92 -5.19 -25.59
N LEU A 294 -3.60 -5.94 -24.72
CA LEU A 294 -3.86 -5.54 -23.34
C LEU A 294 -2.57 -5.36 -22.53
N PHE A 295 -1.58 -6.22 -22.74
CA PHE A 295 -0.30 -6.18 -22.00
C PHE A 295 0.76 -5.32 -22.67
N HIS A 296 0.43 -4.70 -23.81
CA HIS A 296 1.32 -3.78 -24.50
C HIS A 296 1.80 -2.67 -23.54
N PRO A 297 3.09 -2.29 -23.54
CA PRO A 297 3.65 -1.35 -22.56
C PRO A 297 2.88 -0.02 -22.44
N LEU A 298 2.42 0.51 -23.57
CA LEU A 298 1.64 1.76 -23.59
C LEU A 298 0.24 1.62 -22.97
N ASN A 299 -0.35 0.43 -22.98
CA ASN A 299 -1.69 0.18 -22.42
C ASN A 299 -1.59 -0.20 -20.94
N LEU A 300 -0.58 -1.01 -20.61
CA LEU A 300 -0.36 -1.53 -19.26
C LEU A 300 0.26 -0.48 -18.33
N LEU A 301 1.31 0.21 -18.76
CA LEU A 301 2.11 1.06 -17.87
C LEU A 301 1.65 2.51 -17.83
N LEU A 302 0.90 3.00 -18.83
CA LEU A 302 0.49 4.41 -18.90
C LEU A 302 -1.01 4.57 -18.64
N PRO A 303 -1.42 5.58 -17.85
CA PRO A 303 -2.84 5.89 -17.70
C PRO A 303 -3.41 6.35 -19.04
N THR A 304 -4.64 5.91 -19.32
CA THR A 304 -5.33 6.25 -20.56
C THR A 304 -6.55 7.13 -20.25
N ASN A 305 -6.99 7.94 -21.22
CA ASN A 305 -8.19 8.79 -21.10
C ASN A 305 -9.44 8.31 -21.91
N PRO A 306 -9.55 7.07 -22.44
CA PRO A 306 -10.73 6.68 -23.21
C PRO A 306 -11.96 6.60 -22.30
N PRO A 307 -13.17 6.66 -22.89
CA PRO A 307 -14.40 6.45 -22.14
C PRO A 307 -14.37 5.08 -21.45
N VAL A 308 -14.66 5.09 -20.15
CA VAL A 308 -14.70 3.90 -19.32
C VAL A 308 -16.12 3.35 -19.33
N HIS A 309 -16.26 2.08 -19.71
CA HIS A 309 -17.57 1.41 -19.84
C HIS A 309 -17.81 0.34 -18.75
N THR A 310 -16.76 -0.12 -18.06
CA THR A 310 -16.85 -1.13 -17.00
C THR A 310 -16.19 -0.63 -15.71
N ILE A 311 -16.57 -1.20 -14.58
CA ILE A 311 -15.96 -0.87 -13.28
C ILE A 311 -14.47 -1.22 -13.30
N GLY A 312 -14.10 -2.42 -13.75
CA GLY A 312 -12.70 -2.83 -13.89
C GLY A 312 -11.84 -1.91 -14.75
N ALA A 313 -12.36 -1.38 -15.86
CA ALA A 313 -11.61 -0.40 -16.68
C ALA A 313 -11.38 0.93 -15.94
N GLY A 314 -12.33 1.35 -15.09
CA GLY A 314 -12.20 2.52 -14.23
C GLY A 314 -11.13 2.31 -13.17
N ILE A 315 -11.25 1.19 -12.43
CA ILE A 315 -10.28 0.78 -11.41
C ILE A 315 -8.88 0.64 -12.01
N PHE A 316 -8.75 0.10 -13.22
CA PHE A 316 -7.47 -0.01 -13.91
C PHE A 316 -6.83 1.36 -14.15
N ASN A 317 -7.59 2.35 -14.64
CA ASN A 317 -7.07 3.71 -14.80
C ASN A 317 -6.84 4.41 -13.45
N PHE A 318 -7.68 4.14 -12.45
CA PHE A 318 -7.50 4.62 -11.08
C PHE A 318 -6.15 4.19 -10.52
N MET A 319 -5.84 2.89 -10.56
CA MET A 319 -4.60 2.33 -10.02
C MET A 319 -3.37 2.88 -10.74
N LYS A 320 -3.42 2.98 -12.08
CA LYS A 320 -2.32 3.60 -12.85
C LYS A 320 -2.08 5.05 -12.44
N ARG A 321 -3.11 5.88 -12.34
CA ARG A 321 -2.97 7.28 -11.91
C ARG A 321 -2.44 7.39 -10.49
N ASP A 322 -2.98 6.56 -9.60
CA ASP A 322 -2.58 6.49 -8.21
C ASP A 322 -1.08 6.18 -8.08
N GLN A 323 -0.65 5.18 -8.83
CA GLN A 323 0.72 4.73 -8.88
C GLN A 323 1.69 5.80 -9.42
N TRP A 324 1.39 6.38 -10.58
CA TRP A 324 2.24 7.39 -11.20
C TRP A 324 2.44 8.61 -10.31
N ILE A 325 1.35 9.11 -9.72
CA ILE A 325 1.42 10.27 -8.83
C ILE A 325 2.12 9.91 -7.52
N GLY A 326 1.84 8.72 -6.98
CA GLY A 326 2.55 8.19 -5.82
C GLY A 326 4.06 8.13 -6.04
N TYR A 327 4.53 7.64 -7.18
CA TYR A 327 5.95 7.56 -7.49
C TYR A 327 6.60 8.91 -7.72
N LEU A 328 5.90 9.86 -8.35
CA LEU A 328 6.39 11.23 -8.50
C LEU A 328 6.56 11.95 -7.16
N SER A 329 5.89 11.48 -6.11
CA SER A 329 6.01 12.04 -4.76
C SER A 329 7.22 11.53 -3.97
N MET A 330 7.89 10.47 -4.42
CA MET A 330 9.01 9.81 -3.74
C MET A 330 10.36 10.30 -4.25
#